data_AF-A0A254RFF7-F1
#
_entry.id   AF-A0A254RFF7-F1
#
_cell.length_a   1.000
_cell.length_b   1.000
_cell.length_c   1.000
_cell.angle_alpha   90.00
_cell.angle_beta   90.00
_cell.angle_gamma   90.00
#
_symmetry.space_group_name_H-M   'P 1'
#
loop_
_entity.id
_entity.type
_entity.pdbx_description
1 polymer ?
#
loop_
_entity_poly.entity_id
_entity_poly.type
_entity_poly.pdbx_seq_one_letter_code
_entity_poly.pdbx_strand_id
1 'polypeptide(L)'
;MAKKKKVWKSNSGAAAFRGKEDRIRDTLTQIISGQSRLLHRPDELYEFIAQTIDDIEDFKDVGLQLELLAWTLRTDFLSFKADDEERDDWESLFYDAGTFFVELASQYEDKEYISDLIHDLALRHVGGEGRSVLFLSLNEVLPDEAAKKLIDELIATVTEVELQNREDIIDAITDMSDAVGDCERYTKAALLKDPDKSNATLIDIANEYFVAGNIELAKQWLGDVRDPGAEDEEAYLDLMAAVADKEGRKSDCLKIANLLYEKFPKVINLARLCQLVDAAKADSLLQEHSSFRSGGNVDTEFMQLLLGMKRYELLGKYIDMYEKDLPAEDAEILNGISDELEKAGQKELADHIREWTVEEPEEAQAFDDRDN
;
A
#
# COMPACT_ATOMS: atom_id res chain seq x y z
N MET A 1 -48.97 53.65 -11.60
CA MET A 1 -48.51 52.44 -10.89
C MET A 1 -48.35 51.30 -11.89
N ALA A 2 -47.11 51.02 -12.32
CA ALA A 2 -46.82 49.95 -13.27
C ALA A 2 -46.73 48.60 -12.53
N LYS A 3 -47.57 47.63 -12.93
CA LYS A 3 -47.55 46.26 -12.40
C LYS A 3 -46.22 45.61 -12.79
N LYS A 4 -45.38 45.28 -11.80
CA LYS A 4 -44.17 44.45 -11.99
C LYS A 4 -44.61 43.08 -12.55
N LYS A 5 -44.19 42.76 -13.78
CA LYS A 5 -44.30 41.40 -14.32
C LYS A 5 -43.45 40.48 -13.44
N LYS A 6 -44.06 39.45 -12.85
CA LYS A 6 -43.33 38.32 -12.27
C LYS A 6 -42.62 37.60 -13.42
N VAL A 7 -41.29 37.78 -13.49
CA VAL A 7 -40.43 36.97 -14.34
C VAL A 7 -40.34 35.60 -13.67
N TRP A 8 -40.92 34.60 -14.32
CA TRP A 8 -40.78 33.20 -13.91
C TRP A 8 -39.35 32.78 -14.28
N LYS A 9 -38.46 32.71 -13.29
CA LYS A 9 -37.12 32.12 -13.47
C LYS A 9 -37.32 30.61 -13.55
N SER A 10 -37.22 30.03 -14.75
CA SER A 10 -37.13 28.57 -14.87
C SER A 10 -35.77 28.10 -14.35
N ASN A 11 -35.72 26.97 -13.63
CA ASN A 11 -34.46 26.37 -13.16
C ASN A 11 -33.46 26.11 -14.31
N SER A 12 -33.96 25.95 -15.54
CA SER A 12 -33.15 25.81 -16.76
C SER A 12 -32.33 27.05 -17.13
N GLY A 13 -32.77 28.25 -16.74
CA GLY A 13 -32.01 29.49 -16.99
C GLY A 13 -30.88 29.73 -15.97
N ALA A 14 -30.92 29.08 -14.81
CA ALA A 14 -29.87 29.18 -13.79
C ALA A 14 -28.71 28.20 -14.04
N ALA A 15 -28.95 27.08 -14.73
CA ALA A 15 -27.92 26.11 -15.11
C ALA A 15 -27.02 26.62 -16.25
N ALA A 16 -27.52 27.50 -17.13
CA ALA A 16 -26.79 28.00 -18.30
C ALA A 16 -25.67 29.02 -17.97
N PHE A 17 -25.57 29.48 -16.72
CA PHE A 17 -24.59 30.49 -16.27
C PHE A 17 -23.65 29.97 -15.17
N ARG A 18 -23.63 28.66 -14.91
CA ARG A 18 -22.71 28.05 -13.94
C ARG A 18 -21.32 27.87 -14.56
N GLY A 19 -20.29 28.23 -13.80
CA GLY A 19 -18.89 27.95 -14.12
C GLY A 19 -18.65 26.45 -14.34
N LYS A 20 -17.47 26.10 -14.85
CA LYS A 20 -17.06 24.69 -15.00
C LYS A 20 -16.99 24.03 -13.62
N GLU A 21 -16.47 24.79 -12.66
CA GLU A 21 -16.33 24.48 -11.23
C GLU A 21 -17.67 24.08 -10.60
N ASP A 22 -18.69 24.92 -10.77
CA ASP A 22 -20.04 24.69 -10.21
C ASP A 22 -20.71 23.45 -10.80
N ARG A 23 -20.41 23.13 -12.06
CA ARG A 23 -20.93 21.93 -12.73
C ARG A 23 -20.26 20.66 -12.23
N ILE A 24 -18.95 20.69 -12.03
CA ILE A 24 -18.19 19.61 -11.41
C ILE A 24 -18.75 19.36 -10.00
N ARG A 25 -18.81 20.40 -9.16
CA ARG A 25 -19.31 20.30 -7.77
C ARG A 25 -20.73 19.72 -7.70
N ASP A 26 -21.64 20.20 -8.55
CA ASP A 26 -23.04 19.72 -8.59
C ASP A 26 -23.10 18.25 -9.01
N THR A 27 -22.32 17.85 -10.01
CA THR A 27 -22.28 16.45 -10.49
C THR A 27 -21.68 15.51 -9.45
N LEU A 28 -20.54 15.86 -8.84
CA LEU A 28 -19.93 15.08 -7.75
C LEU A 28 -20.88 14.93 -6.56
N THR A 29 -21.57 16.01 -6.17
CA THR A 29 -22.60 15.96 -5.13
C THR A 29 -23.74 15.00 -5.47
N GLN A 30 -24.20 15.00 -6.73
CA GLN A 30 -25.22 14.06 -7.19
C GLN A 30 -24.71 12.61 -7.18
N ILE A 31 -23.44 12.36 -7.52
CA ILE A 31 -22.81 11.03 -7.45
C ILE A 31 -22.78 10.54 -6.00
N ILE A 32 -22.23 11.34 -5.08
CA ILE A 32 -22.10 11.00 -3.65
C ILE A 32 -23.47 10.73 -3.02
N SER A 33 -24.49 11.51 -3.38
CA SER A 33 -25.85 11.33 -2.86
C SER A 33 -26.64 10.21 -3.52
N GLY A 34 -26.06 9.48 -4.48
CA GLY A 34 -26.75 8.41 -5.20
C GLY A 34 -27.79 8.88 -6.22
N GLN A 35 -27.82 10.18 -6.55
CA GLN A 35 -28.83 10.80 -7.41
C GLN A 35 -28.39 10.98 -8.87
N SER A 36 -27.09 10.85 -9.14
CA SER A 36 -26.55 11.00 -10.49
C SER A 36 -26.97 9.86 -11.41
N ARG A 37 -27.35 10.21 -12.64
CA ARG A 37 -27.64 9.22 -13.69
C ARG A 37 -26.39 8.48 -14.17
N LEU A 38 -25.20 9.04 -13.95
CA LEU A 38 -23.93 8.43 -14.31
C LEU A 38 -23.67 7.13 -13.55
N LEU A 39 -24.28 6.96 -12.36
CA LEU A 39 -24.19 5.73 -11.56
C LEU A 39 -24.76 4.48 -12.28
N HIS A 40 -25.45 4.66 -13.41
CA HIS A 40 -25.96 3.57 -14.25
C HIS A 40 -25.21 3.44 -15.58
N ARG A 41 -24.09 4.15 -15.74
CA ARG A 41 -23.29 4.23 -16.97
C ARG A 41 -21.81 4.21 -16.59
N PRO A 42 -21.24 3.05 -16.22
CA PRO A 42 -19.89 2.93 -15.66
C PRO A 42 -18.81 3.61 -16.51
N ASP A 43 -18.77 3.36 -17.81
CA ASP A 43 -17.78 3.95 -18.73
C ASP A 43 -17.85 5.48 -18.72
N GLU A 44 -19.06 6.05 -18.84
CA GLU A 44 -19.26 7.51 -18.82
C GLU A 44 -18.96 8.11 -17.45
N LEU A 45 -19.11 7.32 -16.37
CA LEU A 45 -18.79 7.74 -15.01
C LEU A 45 -17.27 7.77 -14.81
N TYR A 46 -16.56 6.74 -15.28
CA TYR A 46 -15.09 6.68 -15.26
C TYR A 46 -14.50 7.86 -16.04
N GLU A 47 -14.92 8.02 -17.30
CA GLU A 47 -14.49 9.14 -18.15
C GLU A 47 -14.78 10.49 -17.51
N PHE A 48 -15.93 10.64 -16.84
CA PHE A 48 -16.27 11.87 -16.13
C PHE A 48 -15.32 12.15 -14.95
N ILE A 49 -14.98 11.15 -14.14
CA ILE A 49 -14.07 11.32 -13.00
C ILE A 49 -12.66 11.62 -13.49
N ALA A 50 -12.16 10.87 -14.49
CA ALA A 50 -10.85 11.11 -15.09
C ALA A 50 -10.74 12.52 -15.68
N GLN A 51 -11.70 12.92 -16.53
CA GLN A 51 -11.71 14.27 -17.09
C GLN A 51 -11.87 15.33 -16.01
N THR A 52 -12.56 15.04 -14.91
CA THR A 52 -12.68 15.98 -13.78
C THR A 52 -11.32 16.22 -13.12
N ILE A 53 -10.49 15.20 -12.96
CA ILE A 53 -9.14 15.35 -12.39
C ILE A 53 -8.27 16.22 -13.31
N ASP A 54 -8.24 15.92 -14.61
CA ASP A 54 -7.54 16.73 -15.62
C ASP A 54 -8.05 18.19 -15.62
N ASP A 55 -9.37 18.35 -15.56
CA ASP A 55 -10.02 19.66 -15.54
C ASP A 55 -9.66 20.47 -14.31
N ILE A 56 -9.39 19.80 -13.19
CA ILE A 56 -8.98 20.45 -11.95
C ILE A 56 -7.56 21.00 -12.06
N GLU A 57 -6.63 20.29 -12.72
CA GLU A 57 -5.26 20.75 -12.94
C GLU A 57 -5.20 22.12 -13.62
N ASP A 58 -6.13 22.37 -14.55
CA ASP A 58 -6.22 23.63 -15.30
C ASP A 58 -6.76 24.84 -14.50
N PHE A 59 -7.34 24.63 -13.31
CA PHE A 59 -7.83 25.74 -12.50
C PHE A 59 -6.69 26.54 -11.87
N LYS A 60 -6.84 27.88 -11.84
CA LYS A 60 -5.81 28.79 -11.31
C LYS A 60 -5.81 28.94 -9.79
N ASP A 61 -6.93 28.63 -9.16
CA ASP A 61 -7.11 28.82 -7.73
C ASP A 61 -6.87 27.48 -7.02
N VAL A 62 -5.73 27.39 -6.33
CA VAL A 62 -5.31 26.16 -5.61
C VAL A 62 -6.32 25.78 -4.52
N GLY A 63 -6.92 26.75 -3.83
CA GLY A 63 -7.93 26.46 -2.81
C GLY A 63 -9.16 25.78 -3.42
N LEU A 64 -9.58 26.23 -4.61
CA LEU A 64 -10.64 25.58 -5.36
C LEU A 64 -10.22 24.21 -5.89
N GLN A 65 -8.98 24.04 -6.36
CA GLN A 65 -8.46 22.73 -6.80
C GLN A 65 -8.56 21.71 -5.66
N LEU A 66 -8.08 22.07 -4.47
CA LEU A 66 -8.17 21.25 -3.26
C LEU A 66 -9.60 20.91 -2.88
N GLU A 67 -10.52 21.89 -2.93
CA GLU A 67 -11.95 21.64 -2.69
C GLU A 67 -12.50 20.57 -3.64
N LEU A 68 -12.24 20.74 -4.95
CA LEU A 68 -12.78 19.85 -5.98
C LEU A 68 -12.14 18.47 -5.92
N LEU A 69 -10.85 18.36 -5.62
CA LEU A 69 -10.18 17.08 -5.37
C LEU A 69 -10.78 16.37 -4.15
N ALA A 70 -11.06 17.09 -3.06
CA ALA A 70 -11.76 16.50 -1.91
C ALA A 70 -13.16 15.99 -2.30
N TRP A 71 -13.90 16.71 -3.15
CA TRP A 71 -15.16 16.21 -3.69
C TRP A 71 -15.00 14.98 -4.57
N THR A 72 -13.93 14.90 -5.38
CA THR A 72 -13.62 13.73 -6.21
C THR A 72 -13.27 12.52 -5.35
N LEU A 73 -12.40 12.68 -4.34
CA LEU A 73 -12.00 11.61 -3.42
C LEU A 73 -13.18 11.06 -2.60
N ARG A 74 -14.21 11.86 -2.36
CA ARG A 74 -15.48 11.38 -1.77
C ARG A 74 -16.26 10.40 -2.65
N THR A 75 -15.87 10.24 -3.90
CA THR A 75 -16.45 9.26 -4.84
C THR A 75 -15.64 7.99 -4.97
N ASP A 76 -14.55 7.81 -4.19
CA ASP A 76 -13.72 6.60 -4.19
C ASP A 76 -14.49 5.28 -4.01
N PHE A 77 -15.64 5.31 -3.33
CA PHE A 77 -16.54 4.15 -3.21
C PHE A 77 -16.98 3.53 -4.56
N LEU A 78 -16.77 4.25 -5.66
CA LEU A 78 -17.02 3.75 -7.00
C LEU A 78 -16.10 2.58 -7.38
N SER A 79 -14.87 2.50 -6.84
CA SER A 79 -13.98 1.35 -7.09
C SER A 79 -14.60 0.03 -6.61
N PHE A 80 -15.30 0.04 -5.48
CA PHE A 80 -16.04 -1.13 -4.96
C PHE A 80 -17.24 -1.55 -5.82
N LYS A 81 -17.66 -0.69 -6.75
CA LYS A 81 -18.77 -0.98 -7.67
C LYS A 81 -18.29 -1.42 -9.05
N ALA A 82 -17.01 -1.25 -9.34
CA ALA A 82 -16.36 -1.78 -10.52
C ALA A 82 -16.28 -3.31 -10.43
N ASP A 83 -16.24 -3.98 -11.58
CA ASP A 83 -15.89 -5.40 -11.61
C ASP A 83 -14.40 -5.60 -11.30
N ASP A 84 -13.99 -6.86 -11.14
CA ASP A 84 -12.62 -7.17 -10.73
C ASP A 84 -11.59 -6.84 -11.83
N GLU A 85 -11.99 -6.71 -13.09
CA GLU A 85 -11.09 -6.35 -14.20
C GLU A 85 -10.83 -4.83 -14.24
N GLU A 86 -11.83 -4.01 -13.87
CA GLU A 86 -11.75 -2.55 -13.88
C GLU A 86 -11.36 -1.94 -12.52
N ARG A 87 -11.40 -2.71 -11.43
CA ARG A 87 -11.15 -2.18 -10.07
C ARG A 87 -9.78 -1.50 -9.96
N ASP A 88 -8.74 -2.13 -10.51
CA ASP A 88 -7.38 -1.60 -10.47
C ASP A 88 -7.28 -0.24 -11.18
N ASP A 89 -7.99 -0.05 -12.30
CA ASP A 89 -8.02 1.22 -13.03
C ASP A 89 -8.72 2.33 -12.22
N TRP A 90 -9.78 1.99 -11.48
CA TRP A 90 -10.45 2.92 -10.58
C TRP A 90 -9.58 3.28 -9.38
N GLU A 91 -8.93 2.29 -8.76
CA GLU A 91 -8.05 2.50 -7.61
C GLU A 91 -6.85 3.37 -7.98
N SER A 92 -6.23 3.11 -9.13
CA SER A 92 -5.16 3.93 -9.71
C SER A 92 -5.61 5.38 -9.92
N LEU A 93 -6.80 5.59 -10.51
CA LEU A 93 -7.34 6.92 -10.75
C LEU A 93 -7.54 7.72 -9.46
N PHE A 94 -8.06 7.07 -8.41
CA PHE A 94 -8.26 7.73 -7.12
C PHE A 94 -6.94 7.92 -6.34
N TYR A 95 -5.98 7.03 -6.51
CA TYR A 95 -4.63 7.19 -5.98
C TYR A 95 -3.94 8.42 -6.57
N ASP A 96 -4.04 8.62 -7.90
CA ASP A 96 -3.52 9.81 -8.59
C ASP A 96 -4.19 11.10 -8.08
N ALA A 97 -5.51 11.09 -7.90
CA ALA A 97 -6.24 12.23 -7.33
C ALA A 97 -5.79 12.54 -5.88
N GLY A 98 -5.53 11.50 -5.09
CA GLY A 98 -5.04 11.62 -3.72
C GLY A 98 -3.62 12.21 -3.67
N THR A 99 -2.74 11.71 -4.53
CA THR A 99 -1.37 12.24 -4.69
C THR A 99 -1.40 13.70 -5.12
N PHE A 100 -2.24 14.04 -6.10
CA PHE A 100 -2.39 15.42 -6.55
C PHE A 100 -2.90 16.34 -5.44
N PHE A 101 -3.83 15.86 -4.60
CA PHE A 101 -4.25 16.61 -3.41
C PHE A 101 -3.08 16.86 -2.46
N VAL A 102 -2.29 15.84 -2.12
CA VAL A 102 -1.14 15.93 -1.20
C VAL A 102 -0.11 16.95 -1.72
N GLU A 103 0.23 16.87 -3.01
CA GLU A 103 1.18 17.79 -3.64
C GLU A 103 0.75 19.26 -3.52
N LEU A 104 -0.52 19.58 -3.82
CA LEU A 104 -1.05 20.93 -3.66
C LEU A 104 -1.13 21.35 -2.19
N ALA A 105 -1.63 20.45 -1.34
CA ALA A 105 -1.91 20.75 0.07
C ALA A 105 -0.62 21.02 0.86
N SER A 106 0.47 20.31 0.55
CA SER A 106 1.78 20.53 1.17
C SER A 106 2.27 21.97 1.00
N GLN A 107 2.02 22.57 -0.16
CA GLN A 107 2.46 23.92 -0.54
C GLN A 107 1.45 25.02 -0.18
N TYR A 108 0.19 24.67 0.11
CA TYR A 108 -0.86 25.63 0.40
C TYR A 108 -0.72 26.25 1.80
N GLU A 109 -0.85 27.58 1.91
CA GLU A 109 -0.56 28.32 3.14
C GLU A 109 -1.63 28.13 4.24
N ASP A 110 -2.90 27.99 3.85
CA ASP A 110 -4.02 27.89 4.80
C ASP A 110 -4.19 26.45 5.30
N LYS A 111 -3.39 26.08 6.31
CA LYS A 111 -3.40 24.74 6.91
C LYS A 111 -4.66 24.44 7.71
N GLU A 112 -5.39 25.45 8.17
CA GLU A 112 -6.68 25.26 8.84
C GLU A 112 -7.72 24.78 7.81
N TYR A 113 -7.77 25.41 6.64
CA TYR A 113 -8.61 24.96 5.53
C TYR A 113 -8.27 23.53 5.07
N ILE A 114 -6.99 23.19 4.96
CA ILE A 114 -6.57 21.81 4.63
C ILE A 114 -7.02 20.82 5.70
N SER A 115 -6.83 21.16 6.98
CA SER A 115 -7.28 20.33 8.10
C SER A 115 -8.79 20.07 8.04
N ASP A 116 -9.59 21.08 7.70
CA ASP A 116 -11.04 20.94 7.55
C ASP A 116 -11.42 19.97 6.40
N LEU A 117 -10.70 20.04 5.27
CA LEU A 117 -10.92 19.13 4.14
C LEU A 117 -10.58 17.68 4.51
N ILE A 118 -9.42 17.46 5.14
CA ILE A 118 -8.98 16.11 5.56
C ILE A 118 -9.93 15.54 6.61
N HIS A 119 -10.34 16.35 7.60
CA HIS A 119 -11.32 15.97 8.60
C HIS A 119 -12.63 15.48 7.96
N ASP A 120 -13.14 16.23 6.98
CA ASP A 120 -14.37 15.92 6.27
C ASP A 120 -14.27 14.63 5.44
N LEU A 121 -13.11 14.38 4.83
CA LEU A 121 -12.78 13.15 4.08
C LEU A 121 -12.71 11.93 5.00
N ALA A 122 -12.08 12.08 6.17
CA ALA A 122 -11.95 11.03 7.17
C ALA A 122 -13.31 10.62 7.75
N LEU A 123 -14.15 11.59 8.16
CA LEU A 123 -15.48 11.29 8.69
C LEU A 123 -16.42 10.57 7.71
N ARG A 124 -16.10 10.62 6.41
CA ARG A 124 -16.86 9.96 5.35
C ARG A 124 -16.12 8.80 4.72
N HIS A 125 -15.01 8.36 5.34
CA HIS A 125 -14.23 7.26 4.82
C HIS A 125 -15.07 5.98 4.75
N VAL A 126 -14.77 5.16 3.75
CA VAL A 126 -15.53 3.95 3.38
C VAL A 126 -14.58 2.86 2.87
N GLY A 127 -13.28 2.94 3.21
CA GLY A 127 -12.27 1.93 2.90
C GLY A 127 -11.50 2.10 1.57
N GLY A 128 -11.64 3.22 0.84
CA GLY A 128 -11.05 3.39 -0.50
C GLY A 128 -9.60 3.91 -0.53
N GLU A 129 -8.79 3.36 -1.43
CA GLU A 129 -7.34 3.62 -1.60
C GLU A 129 -6.98 5.10 -1.81
N GLY A 130 -7.78 5.86 -2.56
CA GLY A 130 -7.48 7.26 -2.87
C GLY A 130 -7.44 8.18 -1.66
N ARG A 131 -8.12 7.83 -0.56
CA ARG A 131 -8.03 8.59 0.70
C ARG A 131 -6.92 8.08 1.60
N SER A 132 -6.56 6.80 1.50
CA SER A 132 -5.47 6.20 2.28
C SER A 132 -4.15 6.91 2.01
N VAL A 133 -3.82 7.22 0.75
CA VAL A 133 -2.59 7.99 0.42
C VAL A 133 -2.55 9.36 1.10
N LEU A 134 -3.69 10.04 1.22
CA LEU A 134 -3.79 11.32 1.90
C LEU A 134 -3.56 11.16 3.42
N PHE A 135 -4.15 10.14 4.02
CA PHE A 135 -4.03 9.88 5.47
C PHE A 135 -2.61 9.47 5.85
N LEU A 136 -1.97 8.64 5.03
CA LEU A 136 -0.57 8.22 5.18
C LEU A 136 0.44 9.35 4.92
N SER A 137 0.01 10.46 4.29
CA SER A 137 0.86 11.63 3.99
C SER A 137 0.58 12.84 4.89
N LEU A 138 -0.12 12.64 6.02
CA LEU A 138 -0.61 13.74 6.85
C LEU A 138 0.51 14.68 7.34
N ASN A 139 1.68 14.13 7.67
CA ASN A 139 2.85 14.87 8.14
C ASN A 139 3.51 15.76 7.06
N GLU A 140 3.29 15.46 5.78
CA GLU A 140 3.75 16.28 4.65
C GLU A 140 2.85 17.49 4.43
N VAL A 141 1.58 17.34 4.81
CA VAL A 141 0.52 18.29 4.51
C VAL A 141 0.27 19.27 5.65
N LEU A 142 0.26 18.79 6.90
CA LEU A 142 -0.03 19.58 8.09
C LEU A 142 1.18 19.66 9.03
N PRO A 143 1.36 20.80 9.74
CA PRO A 143 2.28 20.86 10.87
C PRO A 143 1.89 19.86 11.97
N ASP A 144 2.89 19.33 12.66
CA ASP A 144 2.77 18.27 13.68
C ASP A 144 1.63 18.50 14.70
N GLU A 145 1.55 19.71 15.27
CA GLU A 145 0.51 20.07 16.25
C GLU A 145 -0.90 20.13 15.64
N ALA A 146 -1.01 20.55 14.38
CA ALA A 146 -2.30 20.61 13.68
C ALA A 146 -2.79 19.20 13.33
N ALA A 147 -1.88 18.33 12.86
CA ALA A 147 -2.18 16.93 12.58
C ALA A 147 -2.65 16.19 13.84
N LYS A 148 -1.94 16.34 14.96
CA LYS A 148 -2.33 15.74 16.26
C LYS A 148 -3.69 16.23 16.76
N LYS A 149 -3.98 17.53 16.60
CA LYS A 149 -5.29 18.12 16.94
C LYS A 149 -6.41 17.52 16.09
N LEU A 150 -6.19 17.37 14.79
CA LEU A 150 -7.13 16.74 13.88
C LEU A 150 -7.44 15.29 14.29
N ILE A 151 -6.40 14.51 14.57
CA ILE A 151 -6.55 13.12 15.04
C ILE A 151 -7.35 13.06 16.35
N ASP A 152 -7.08 13.95 17.30
CA ASP A 152 -7.82 14.01 18.57
C ASP A 152 -9.30 14.31 18.37
N GLU A 153 -9.64 15.22 17.45
CA GLU A 153 -11.02 15.58 17.11
C GLU A 153 -11.77 14.41 16.47
N LEU A 154 -11.11 13.66 15.57
CA LEU A 154 -11.68 12.45 14.97
C LEU A 154 -11.89 11.35 16.02
N ILE A 155 -10.90 11.11 16.89
CA ILE A 155 -11.01 10.15 17.99
C ILE A 155 -12.16 10.51 18.93
N ALA A 156 -12.30 11.79 19.29
CA ALA A 156 -13.41 12.25 20.13
C ALA A 156 -14.76 11.97 19.44
N THR A 157 -14.85 12.26 18.15
CA THR A 157 -16.07 12.06 17.37
C THR A 157 -16.51 10.59 17.34
N VAL A 158 -15.61 9.65 17.02
CA VAL A 158 -15.94 8.21 16.98
C VAL A 158 -16.15 7.57 18.36
N THR A 159 -15.79 8.28 19.42
CA THR A 159 -16.04 7.87 20.82
C THR A 159 -17.39 8.35 21.32
N GLU A 160 -17.84 9.54 20.88
CA GLU A 160 -19.08 10.17 21.36
C GLU A 160 -20.30 9.86 20.50
N VAL A 161 -20.11 9.58 19.21
CA VAL A 161 -21.19 9.43 18.23
C VAL A 161 -21.11 8.07 17.55
N GLU A 162 -22.23 7.36 17.51
CA GLU A 162 -22.35 6.12 16.73
C GLU A 162 -22.48 6.46 15.24
N LEU A 163 -21.50 6.03 14.45
CA LEU A 163 -21.42 6.26 13.01
C LEU A 163 -21.46 4.92 12.27
N GLN A 164 -22.12 4.89 11.12
CA GLN A 164 -22.27 3.64 10.34
C GLN A 164 -20.94 3.14 9.78
N ASN A 165 -20.05 4.06 9.43
CA ASN A 165 -18.70 3.83 8.92
C ASN A 165 -17.63 3.99 10.02
N ARG A 166 -17.99 3.70 11.29
CA ARG A 166 -17.08 3.93 12.43
C ARG A 166 -15.75 3.21 12.27
N GLU A 167 -15.77 1.96 11.80
CA GLU A 167 -14.55 1.16 11.58
C GLU A 167 -13.64 1.82 10.54
N ASP A 168 -14.19 2.22 9.39
CA ASP A 168 -13.45 2.93 8.34
C ASP A 168 -12.82 4.24 8.88
N ILE A 169 -13.56 5.02 9.68
CA ILE A 169 -13.00 6.25 10.26
C ILE A 169 -11.84 5.93 11.20
N ILE A 170 -11.89 4.82 11.94
CA ILE A 170 -10.79 4.41 12.82
C ILE A 170 -9.57 3.96 12.02
N ASP A 171 -9.76 3.35 10.84
CA ASP A 171 -8.66 3.03 9.93
C ASP A 171 -7.97 4.30 9.44
N ALA A 172 -8.74 5.30 9.03
CA ALA A 172 -8.19 6.61 8.70
C ALA A 172 -7.41 7.25 9.86
N ILE A 173 -7.92 7.15 11.10
CA ILE A 173 -7.22 7.65 12.30
C ILE A 173 -5.91 6.88 12.53
N THR A 174 -5.90 5.58 12.27
CA THR A 174 -4.74 4.70 12.45
C THR A 174 -3.65 5.07 11.44
N ASP A 175 -4.00 5.19 10.15
CA ASP A 175 -3.10 5.64 9.08
C ASP A 175 -2.53 7.03 9.35
N MET A 176 -3.38 7.97 9.77
CA MET A 176 -2.94 9.32 10.14
C MET A 176 -1.98 9.32 11.33
N SER A 177 -2.19 8.43 12.30
CA SER A 177 -1.34 8.33 13.50
C SER A 177 0.03 7.73 13.16
N ASP A 178 0.06 6.72 12.30
CA ASP A 178 1.29 6.13 11.74
C ASP A 178 2.07 7.18 10.94
N ALA A 179 1.40 7.93 10.05
CA ALA A 179 2.02 8.99 9.26
C ALA A 179 2.77 10.04 10.10
N VAL A 180 2.24 10.41 11.26
CA VAL A 180 2.87 11.37 12.18
C VAL A 180 3.80 10.72 13.21
N GLY A 181 3.95 9.39 13.19
CA GLY A 181 4.75 8.62 14.14
C GLY A 181 4.27 8.76 15.59
N ASP A 182 2.96 8.90 15.81
CA ASP A 182 2.35 9.08 17.12
C ASP A 182 1.77 7.76 17.64
N CYS A 183 2.66 6.96 18.25
CA CYS A 183 2.32 5.63 18.77
C CYS A 183 1.19 5.67 19.81
N GLU A 184 1.04 6.76 20.58
CA GLU A 184 -0.02 6.86 21.60
C GLU A 184 -1.40 6.99 20.96
N ARG A 185 -1.52 7.85 19.93
CA ARG A 185 -2.77 8.00 19.17
C ARG A 185 -3.07 6.76 18.33
N TYR A 186 -2.05 6.17 17.70
CA TYR A 186 -2.18 4.88 17.02
C TYR A 186 -2.73 3.81 17.96
N THR A 187 -2.10 3.63 19.13
CA THR A 187 -2.55 2.67 20.16
C THR A 187 -4.00 2.91 20.54
N LYS A 188 -4.38 4.18 20.76
CA LYS A 188 -5.75 4.54 21.13
C LYS A 188 -6.75 4.18 20.03
N ALA A 189 -6.42 4.44 18.77
CA ALA A 189 -7.25 4.11 17.62
C ALA A 189 -7.39 2.59 17.44
N ALA A 190 -6.27 1.85 17.46
CA ALA A 190 -6.26 0.40 17.35
C ALA A 190 -7.13 -0.27 18.43
N LEU A 191 -7.07 0.22 19.68
CA LEU A 191 -7.91 -0.28 20.78
C LEU A 191 -9.38 0.17 20.72
N LEU A 192 -9.70 1.22 19.97
CA LEU A 192 -11.08 1.62 19.69
C LEU A 192 -11.70 0.75 18.59
N LYS A 193 -10.89 0.22 17.67
CA LYS A 193 -11.28 -0.75 16.63
C LYS A 193 -11.42 -2.16 17.22
N ASP A 194 -10.43 -2.59 18.00
CA ASP A 194 -10.39 -3.91 18.63
C ASP A 194 -10.20 -3.80 20.16
N PRO A 195 -11.30 -3.60 20.92
CA PRO A 195 -11.25 -3.50 22.38
C PRO A 195 -10.82 -4.79 23.08
N ASP A 196 -10.99 -5.93 22.42
CA ASP A 196 -10.67 -7.26 22.98
C ASP A 196 -9.17 -7.57 22.88
N LYS A 197 -8.41 -6.78 22.12
CA LYS A 197 -6.96 -6.89 21.95
C LYS A 197 -6.55 -8.26 21.41
N SER A 198 -6.97 -8.54 20.19
CA SER A 198 -6.46 -9.69 19.44
C SER A 198 -4.92 -9.66 19.37
N ASN A 199 -4.33 -10.83 19.09
CA ASN A 199 -2.88 -10.94 18.96
C ASN A 199 -2.36 -10.06 17.81
N ALA A 200 -3.05 -10.01 16.67
CA ALA A 200 -2.78 -9.07 15.58
C ALA A 200 -2.68 -7.62 16.08
N THR A 201 -3.72 -7.10 16.75
CA THR A 201 -3.72 -5.72 17.29
C THR A 201 -2.57 -5.47 18.27
N LEU A 202 -2.26 -6.44 19.15
CA LEU A 202 -1.15 -6.33 20.09
C LEU A 202 0.22 -6.29 19.38
N ILE A 203 0.39 -7.08 18.31
CA ILE A 203 1.60 -7.13 17.50
C ILE A 203 1.75 -5.84 16.70
N ASP A 204 0.67 -5.31 16.10
CA ASP A 204 0.70 -4.06 15.35
C ASP A 204 1.08 -2.87 16.24
N ILE A 205 0.45 -2.76 17.42
CA ILE A 205 0.83 -1.74 18.42
C ILE A 205 2.30 -1.91 18.84
N ALA A 206 2.75 -3.15 19.06
CA ALA A 206 4.14 -3.38 19.43
C ALA A 206 5.12 -3.01 18.32
N ASN A 207 4.77 -3.28 17.06
CA ASN A 207 5.57 -2.94 15.90
C ASN A 207 5.71 -1.42 15.77
N GLU A 208 4.62 -0.69 16.00
CA GLU A 208 4.61 0.77 15.98
C GLU A 208 5.60 1.37 17.01
N TYR A 209 5.53 0.92 18.27
CA TYR A 209 6.52 1.34 19.27
C TYR A 209 7.95 0.89 18.93
N PHE A 210 8.12 -0.25 18.26
CA PHE A 210 9.45 -0.73 17.84
C PHE A 210 10.05 0.17 16.76
N VAL A 211 9.28 0.54 15.74
CA VAL A 211 9.68 1.44 14.64
C VAL A 211 10.04 2.82 15.20
N ALA A 212 9.24 3.34 16.14
CA ALA A 212 9.54 4.59 16.86
C ALA A 212 10.76 4.49 17.82
N GLY A 213 11.36 3.31 17.97
CA GLY A 213 12.54 3.08 18.82
C GLY A 213 12.24 2.92 20.31
N ASN A 214 10.97 2.85 20.71
CA ASN A 214 10.55 2.57 22.08
C ASN A 214 10.48 1.06 22.34
N ILE A 215 11.67 0.45 22.43
CA ILE A 215 11.82 -1.00 22.61
C ILE A 215 11.16 -1.50 23.92
N GLU A 216 11.10 -0.66 24.96
CA GLU A 216 10.50 -1.03 26.25
C GLU A 216 8.99 -1.24 26.12
N LEU A 217 8.27 -0.31 25.48
CA LEU A 217 6.83 -0.46 25.26
C LEU A 217 6.51 -1.53 24.23
N ALA A 218 7.29 -1.65 23.14
CA ALA A 218 7.13 -2.73 22.18
C ALA A 218 7.15 -4.11 22.87
N LYS A 219 8.09 -4.31 23.79
CA LYS A 219 8.18 -5.53 24.60
C LYS A 219 6.99 -5.72 25.54
N GLN A 220 6.51 -4.65 26.15
CA GLN A 220 5.37 -4.73 27.05
C GLN A 220 4.14 -5.24 26.29
N TRP A 221 3.88 -4.69 25.11
CA TRP A 221 2.77 -5.12 24.24
C TRP A 221 2.94 -6.56 23.74
N LEU A 222 4.14 -6.95 23.29
CA LEU A 222 4.44 -8.33 22.93
C LEU A 222 4.29 -9.31 24.10
N GLY A 223 4.50 -8.85 25.34
CA GLY A 223 4.30 -9.65 26.55
C GLY A 223 2.85 -10.03 26.81
N ASP A 224 1.90 -9.30 26.22
CA ASP A 224 0.47 -9.54 26.34
C ASP A 224 -0.08 -10.50 25.26
N VAL A 225 0.68 -10.76 24.18
CA VAL A 225 0.34 -11.72 23.12
C VAL A 225 0.28 -13.13 23.71
N ARG A 226 -0.80 -13.86 23.45
CA ARG A 226 -1.02 -15.23 23.98
C ARG A 226 -1.42 -16.18 22.88
N ASP A 227 -0.68 -17.28 22.76
CA ASP A 227 -0.96 -18.36 21.82
C ASP A 227 -1.34 -17.83 20.40
N PRO A 228 -0.44 -17.09 19.72
CA PRO A 228 -0.74 -16.34 18.48
C PRO A 228 -1.31 -17.17 17.32
N GLY A 229 -1.30 -18.51 17.41
CA GLY A 229 -1.76 -19.36 16.31
C GLY A 229 -0.88 -19.21 15.07
N ALA A 230 -1.18 -19.92 13.99
CA ALA A 230 -0.34 -19.88 12.80
C ALA A 230 -0.38 -18.52 12.08
N GLU A 231 -1.49 -17.78 12.18
CA GLU A 231 -1.71 -16.52 11.47
C GLU A 231 -0.82 -15.40 12.03
N ASP A 232 -0.72 -15.27 13.36
CA ASP A 232 0.06 -14.20 14.01
C ASP A 232 1.45 -14.63 14.49
N GLU A 233 1.73 -15.95 14.57
CA GLU A 233 2.98 -16.44 15.17
C GLU A 233 4.22 -16.03 14.35
N GLU A 234 4.12 -15.94 13.03
CA GLU A 234 5.24 -15.49 12.19
C GLU A 234 5.61 -14.05 12.50
N ALA A 235 4.64 -13.13 12.46
CA ALA A 235 4.84 -11.71 12.77
C ALA A 235 5.33 -11.50 14.21
N TYR A 236 4.74 -12.23 15.15
CA TYR A 236 5.16 -12.22 16.56
C TYR A 236 6.63 -12.62 16.72
N LEU A 237 7.05 -13.75 16.12
CA LEU A 237 8.42 -14.24 16.22
C LEU A 237 9.40 -13.31 15.52
N ASP A 238 9.02 -12.76 14.36
CA ASP A 238 9.84 -11.81 13.61
C ASP A 238 10.14 -10.54 14.43
N LEU A 239 9.10 -9.96 15.03
CA LEU A 239 9.24 -8.78 15.87
C LEU A 239 10.00 -9.08 17.18
N MET A 240 9.76 -10.24 17.80
CA MET A 240 10.52 -10.70 18.97
C MET A 240 12.01 -10.87 18.68
N ALA A 241 12.36 -11.39 17.49
CA ALA A 241 13.75 -11.48 17.04
C ALA A 241 14.37 -10.09 16.82
N ALA A 242 13.59 -9.15 16.27
CA ALA A 242 14.03 -7.77 16.01
C ALA A 242 14.30 -7.00 17.31
N VAL A 243 13.38 -7.12 18.28
CA VAL A 243 13.54 -6.61 19.64
C VAL A 243 14.79 -7.20 20.31
N ALA A 244 14.98 -8.52 20.25
CA ALA A 244 16.15 -9.17 20.84
C ALA A 244 17.47 -8.69 20.21
N ASP A 245 17.48 -8.45 18.91
CA ASP A 245 18.64 -7.91 18.22
C ASP A 245 18.97 -6.47 18.65
N LYS A 246 17.97 -5.59 18.70
CA LYS A 246 18.11 -4.19 19.14
C LYS A 246 18.61 -4.08 20.59
N GLU A 247 18.21 -5.00 21.45
CA GLU A 247 18.70 -5.08 22.84
C GLU A 247 20.09 -5.72 22.98
N GLY A 248 20.70 -6.18 21.88
CA GLY A 248 21.98 -6.87 21.90
C GLY A 248 21.93 -8.29 22.47
N ARG A 249 20.74 -8.88 22.63
CA ARG A 249 20.53 -10.25 23.12
C ARG A 249 20.74 -11.28 22.00
N LYS A 250 21.97 -11.32 21.46
CA LYS A 250 22.32 -12.16 20.30
C LYS A 250 21.97 -13.64 20.45
N SER A 251 22.13 -14.21 21.64
CA SER A 251 21.76 -15.61 21.89
C SER A 251 20.27 -15.86 21.74
N ASP A 252 19.43 -14.94 22.21
CA ASP A 252 17.97 -15.09 22.12
C ASP A 252 17.49 -14.79 20.70
N CYS A 253 18.03 -13.73 20.07
CA CYS A 253 17.76 -13.43 18.67
C CYS A 253 18.03 -14.65 17.78
N LEU A 254 19.19 -15.31 17.95
CA LEU A 254 19.51 -16.52 17.20
C LEU A 254 18.52 -17.67 17.48
N LYS A 255 18.12 -17.90 18.74
CA LYS A 255 17.13 -18.94 19.08
C LYS A 255 15.78 -18.68 18.41
N ILE A 256 15.31 -17.42 18.45
CA ILE A 256 14.03 -17.02 17.87
C ILE A 256 14.10 -17.12 16.34
N ALA A 257 15.17 -16.66 15.70
CA ALA A 257 15.35 -16.77 14.25
C ALA A 257 15.40 -18.23 13.78
N ASN A 258 16.03 -19.14 14.55
CA ASN A 258 15.98 -20.57 14.26
C ASN A 258 14.54 -21.11 14.33
N LEU A 259 13.78 -20.76 15.38
CA LEU A 259 12.40 -21.20 15.54
C LEU A 259 11.49 -20.66 14.42
N LEU A 260 11.66 -19.39 14.06
CA LEU A 260 10.94 -18.73 12.98
C LEU A 260 11.16 -19.47 11.66
N TYR A 261 12.42 -19.73 11.27
CA TYR A 261 12.73 -20.48 10.06
C TYR A 261 12.28 -21.96 10.13
N GLU A 262 12.35 -22.59 11.31
CA GLU A 262 11.90 -23.96 11.48
C GLU A 262 10.40 -24.10 11.17
N LYS A 263 9.58 -23.18 11.69
CA LYS A 263 8.13 -23.16 11.51
C LYS A 263 7.68 -22.58 10.17
N PHE A 264 8.35 -21.53 9.73
CA PHE A 264 8.02 -20.76 8.52
C PHE A 264 9.25 -20.75 7.60
N PRO A 265 9.48 -21.81 6.81
CA PRO A 265 10.70 -22.01 6.03
C PRO A 265 10.80 -21.13 4.78
N LYS A 266 10.40 -19.84 4.87
CA LYS A 266 10.50 -18.86 3.79
C LYS A 266 11.95 -18.41 3.59
N VAL A 267 12.30 -17.99 2.38
CA VAL A 267 13.64 -17.52 2.01
C VAL A 267 14.07 -16.34 2.87
N ILE A 268 13.16 -15.40 3.17
CA ILE A 268 13.44 -14.26 4.04
C ILE A 268 13.88 -14.66 5.46
N ASN A 269 13.22 -15.66 6.05
CA ASN A 269 13.54 -16.17 7.38
C ASN A 269 14.88 -16.92 7.38
N LEU A 270 15.17 -17.65 6.30
CA LEU A 270 16.48 -18.28 6.09
C LEU A 270 17.59 -17.23 5.97
N ALA A 271 17.39 -16.20 5.16
CA ALA A 271 18.35 -15.13 4.94
C ALA A 271 18.72 -14.46 6.27
N ARG A 272 17.72 -14.13 7.08
CA ARG A 272 17.90 -13.55 8.42
C ARG A 272 18.69 -14.47 9.34
N LEU A 273 18.35 -15.76 9.37
CA LEU A 273 19.09 -16.74 10.18
C LEU A 273 20.55 -16.87 9.76
N CYS A 274 20.81 -16.92 8.45
CA CYS A 274 22.16 -16.99 7.87
C CYS A 274 23.05 -15.80 8.27
N GLN A 275 22.48 -14.61 8.49
CA GLN A 275 23.21 -13.44 8.97
C GLN A 275 23.63 -13.54 10.45
N LEU A 276 22.96 -14.38 11.24
CA LEU A 276 23.19 -14.52 12.69
C LEU A 276 24.14 -15.66 13.05
N VAL A 277 24.46 -16.54 12.11
CA VAL A 277 25.32 -17.70 12.30
C VAL A 277 26.67 -17.52 11.61
N ASP A 278 27.63 -18.38 11.94
CA ASP A 278 28.88 -18.43 11.20
C ASP A 278 28.70 -18.98 9.77
N ALA A 279 29.70 -18.73 8.92
CA ALA A 279 29.65 -19.11 7.52
C ALA A 279 29.43 -20.61 7.29
N ALA A 280 30.00 -21.47 8.14
CA ALA A 280 29.87 -22.92 7.99
C ALA A 280 28.44 -23.38 8.30
N LYS A 281 27.81 -22.81 9.33
CA LYS A 281 26.41 -23.11 9.64
C LYS A 281 25.46 -22.51 8.60
N ALA A 282 25.74 -21.31 8.09
CA ALA A 282 24.98 -20.74 6.98
C ALA A 282 25.01 -21.64 5.74
N ASP A 283 26.18 -22.17 5.37
CA ASP A 283 26.32 -23.10 4.23
C ASP A 283 25.48 -24.37 4.43
N SER A 284 25.49 -24.93 5.63
CA SER A 284 24.64 -26.08 5.99
C SER A 284 23.15 -25.75 5.83
N LEU A 285 22.71 -24.59 6.29
CA LEU A 285 21.30 -24.17 6.22
C LEU A 285 20.84 -23.97 4.78
N LEU A 286 21.67 -23.34 3.93
CA LEU A 286 21.36 -23.14 2.52
C LEU A 286 21.28 -24.49 1.77
N GLN A 287 22.20 -25.42 2.06
CA GLN A 287 22.15 -26.78 1.50
C GLN A 287 20.90 -27.54 1.93
N GLU A 288 20.59 -27.52 3.23
CA GLU A 288 19.37 -28.13 3.77
C GLU A 288 18.11 -27.54 3.14
N HIS A 289 18.08 -26.21 2.93
CA HIS A 289 16.96 -25.54 2.28
C HIS A 289 16.76 -26.07 0.86
N SER A 290 17.81 -26.02 0.03
CA SER A 290 17.75 -26.50 -1.36
C SER A 290 17.38 -27.99 -1.50
N SER A 291 17.65 -28.80 -0.47
CA SER A 291 17.43 -30.26 -0.54
C SER A 291 16.06 -30.69 -0.01
N PHE A 292 15.49 -29.93 0.94
CA PHE A 292 14.34 -30.40 1.73
C PHE A 292 13.23 -29.38 1.92
N ARG A 293 13.48 -28.09 1.67
CA ARG A 293 12.54 -27.00 1.99
C ARG A 293 12.23 -26.10 0.80
N SER A 294 13.06 -26.05 -0.24
CA SER A 294 12.67 -25.51 -1.53
C SER A 294 11.52 -26.38 -2.06
N GLY A 295 10.46 -25.75 -2.53
CA GLY A 295 9.25 -26.45 -2.97
C GLY A 295 9.47 -27.38 -4.17
N GLY A 296 8.37 -27.78 -4.79
CA GLY A 296 8.40 -28.62 -5.99
C GLY A 296 8.95 -27.91 -7.24
N ASN A 297 9.04 -26.58 -7.21
CA ASN A 297 9.44 -25.73 -8.32
C ASN A 297 10.65 -24.86 -7.93
N VAL A 298 11.27 -24.22 -8.92
CA VAL A 298 12.31 -23.19 -8.70
C VAL A 298 11.77 -22.04 -7.84
N ASP A 299 12.63 -21.51 -6.97
CA ASP A 299 12.37 -20.34 -6.13
C ASP A 299 13.40 -19.26 -6.47
N THR A 300 12.95 -18.20 -7.16
CA THR A 300 13.82 -17.11 -7.63
C THR A 300 14.32 -16.23 -6.47
N GLU A 301 13.57 -16.11 -5.37
CA GLU A 301 14.04 -15.43 -4.16
C GLU A 301 15.23 -16.19 -3.57
N PHE A 302 15.17 -17.53 -3.56
CA PHE A 302 16.27 -18.35 -3.07
C PHE A 302 17.50 -18.23 -3.96
N MET A 303 17.33 -18.16 -5.29
CA MET A 303 18.44 -17.88 -6.23
C MET A 303 19.12 -16.54 -5.91
N GLN A 304 18.33 -15.49 -5.68
CA GLN A 304 18.82 -14.18 -5.30
C GLN A 304 19.55 -14.20 -3.95
N LEU A 305 19.06 -14.96 -2.97
CA LEU A 305 19.75 -15.17 -1.69
C LEU A 305 21.13 -15.81 -1.89
N LEU A 306 21.21 -16.90 -2.67
CA LEU A 306 22.48 -17.57 -2.94
C LEU A 306 23.48 -16.66 -3.66
N LEU A 307 23.00 -15.88 -4.64
CA LEU A 307 23.78 -14.85 -5.33
C LEU A 307 24.30 -13.78 -4.36
N GLY A 308 23.43 -13.19 -3.54
CA GLY A 308 23.78 -12.15 -2.57
C GLY A 308 24.78 -12.64 -1.51
N MET A 309 24.68 -13.92 -1.12
CA MET A 309 25.63 -14.58 -0.23
C MET A 309 26.87 -15.13 -0.94
N LYS A 310 27.02 -14.91 -2.25
CA LYS A 310 28.14 -15.37 -3.09
C LYS A 310 28.36 -16.89 -3.03
N ARG A 311 27.27 -17.66 -2.98
CA ARG A 311 27.27 -19.13 -2.96
C ARG A 311 27.06 -19.70 -4.36
N TYR A 312 27.91 -19.28 -5.29
CA TYR A 312 27.76 -19.60 -6.72
C TYR A 312 27.77 -21.10 -7.02
N GLU A 313 28.60 -21.88 -6.32
CA GLU A 313 28.61 -23.34 -6.50
C GLU A 313 27.28 -24.00 -6.11
N LEU A 314 26.62 -23.48 -5.06
CA LEU A 314 25.31 -23.99 -4.65
C LEU A 314 24.21 -23.48 -5.58
N LEU A 315 24.31 -22.23 -6.04
CA LEU A 315 23.39 -21.66 -7.03
C LEU A 315 23.42 -22.47 -8.34
N GLY A 316 24.60 -22.82 -8.86
CA GLY A 316 24.71 -23.66 -10.06
C GLY A 316 24.02 -25.01 -9.88
N LYS A 317 24.27 -25.71 -8.76
CA LYS A 317 23.59 -26.97 -8.46
C LYS A 317 22.08 -26.83 -8.33
N TYR A 318 21.61 -25.70 -7.80
CA TYR A 318 20.19 -25.42 -7.65
C TYR A 318 19.52 -25.18 -9.00
N ILE A 319 20.18 -24.42 -9.88
CA ILE A 319 19.74 -24.20 -11.27
C ILE A 319 19.69 -25.53 -12.03
N ASP A 320 20.74 -26.35 -11.96
CA ASP A 320 20.78 -27.68 -12.60
C ASP A 320 19.60 -28.57 -12.13
N MET A 321 19.20 -28.45 -10.86
CA MET A 321 18.13 -29.25 -10.27
C MET A 321 16.74 -28.86 -10.80
N TYR A 322 16.53 -27.57 -11.09
CA TYR A 322 15.26 -27.01 -11.52
C TYR A 322 15.30 -26.47 -12.96
N GLU A 323 16.24 -26.94 -13.78
CA GLU A 323 16.46 -26.52 -15.17
C GLU A 323 15.17 -26.49 -16.00
N LYS A 324 14.25 -27.43 -15.74
CA LYS A 324 12.97 -27.56 -16.46
C LYS A 324 11.92 -26.53 -16.08
N ASP A 325 12.07 -25.90 -14.92
CA ASP A 325 11.09 -24.94 -14.40
C ASP A 325 11.48 -23.50 -14.77
N LEU A 326 12.77 -23.25 -15.04
CA LEU A 326 13.29 -21.93 -15.44
C LEU A 326 12.55 -21.26 -16.61
N PRO A 327 12.09 -21.95 -17.67
CA PRO A 327 11.34 -21.30 -18.75
C PRO A 327 10.01 -20.67 -18.34
N ALA A 328 9.45 -21.08 -17.20
CA ALA A 328 8.18 -20.56 -16.69
C ALA A 328 8.35 -19.33 -15.80
N GLU A 329 9.59 -18.99 -15.43
CA GLU A 329 9.89 -17.84 -14.59
C GLU A 329 9.94 -16.53 -15.38
N ASP A 330 9.78 -15.43 -14.66
CA ASP A 330 9.85 -14.09 -15.24
C ASP A 330 11.25 -13.83 -15.83
N ALA A 331 11.29 -13.56 -17.14
CA ALA A 331 12.53 -13.28 -17.87
C ALA A 331 13.26 -12.04 -17.34
N GLU A 332 12.56 -11.01 -16.85
CA GLU A 332 13.17 -9.83 -16.25
C GLU A 332 13.94 -10.20 -14.97
N ILE A 333 13.35 -11.06 -14.13
CA ILE A 333 13.99 -11.55 -12.89
C ILE A 333 15.23 -12.37 -13.23
N LEU A 334 15.14 -13.32 -14.16
CA LEU A 334 16.26 -14.17 -14.55
C LEU A 334 17.39 -13.39 -15.23
N ASN A 335 17.07 -12.40 -16.05
CA ASN A 335 18.04 -11.49 -16.65
C ASN A 335 18.74 -10.65 -15.57
N GLY A 336 17.99 -10.13 -14.59
CA GLY A 336 18.55 -9.40 -13.45
C GLY A 336 19.57 -10.23 -12.64
N ILE A 337 19.26 -11.52 -12.37
CA ILE A 337 20.18 -12.45 -11.69
C ILE A 337 21.43 -12.69 -12.54
N SER A 338 21.26 -12.88 -13.85
CA SER A 338 22.36 -13.13 -14.79
C SER A 338 23.33 -11.95 -14.87
N ASP A 339 22.80 -10.72 -14.92
CA ASP A 339 23.60 -9.50 -14.98
C ASP A 339 24.44 -9.29 -13.70
N GLU A 340 23.86 -9.58 -12.53
CA GLU A 340 24.61 -9.53 -11.26
C GLU A 340 25.69 -10.62 -11.17
N LEU A 341 25.42 -11.82 -11.70
CA LEU A 341 26.43 -12.88 -11.81
C LEU A 341 27.60 -12.47 -12.71
N GLU A 342 27.34 -11.83 -13.85
CA GLU A 342 28.40 -11.31 -14.71
C GLU A 342 29.23 -10.23 -14.03
N LYS A 343 28.59 -9.28 -13.33
CA LYS A 343 29.28 -8.26 -12.53
C LYS A 343 30.16 -8.90 -11.45
N ALA A 344 29.72 -10.02 -10.88
CA ALA A 344 30.47 -10.83 -9.93
C ALA A 344 31.55 -11.73 -10.57
N GLY A 345 31.69 -11.73 -11.90
CA GLY A 345 32.67 -12.52 -12.65
C GLY A 345 32.27 -13.98 -12.90
N GLN A 346 31.02 -14.35 -12.64
CA GLN A 346 30.48 -15.71 -12.80
C GLN A 346 29.81 -15.88 -14.17
N LYS A 347 30.56 -15.65 -15.25
CA LYS A 347 30.02 -15.61 -16.62
C LYS A 347 29.37 -16.93 -17.05
N GLU A 348 30.00 -18.06 -16.77
CA GLU A 348 29.47 -19.37 -17.15
C GLU A 348 28.10 -19.64 -16.51
N LEU A 349 27.93 -19.21 -15.25
CA LEU A 349 26.66 -19.39 -14.54
C LEU A 349 25.58 -18.42 -15.06
N ALA A 350 25.97 -17.18 -15.40
CA ALA A 350 25.06 -16.23 -16.04
C ALA A 350 24.59 -16.71 -17.40
N ASP A 351 25.51 -17.20 -18.23
CA ASP A 351 25.19 -17.74 -19.56
C ASP A 351 24.24 -18.93 -19.46
N HIS A 352 24.42 -19.81 -18.47
CA HIS A 352 23.54 -20.96 -18.25
C HIS A 352 22.10 -20.55 -17.89
N ILE A 353 21.89 -19.48 -17.12
CA ILE A 353 20.53 -18.98 -16.85
C ILE A 353 19.91 -18.38 -18.12
N ARG A 354 20.70 -17.64 -18.92
CA ARG A 354 20.22 -16.99 -20.15
C ARG A 354 19.84 -17.96 -21.26
N GLU A 355 20.25 -19.23 -21.18
CA GLU A 355 19.73 -20.28 -22.07
C GLU A 355 18.20 -20.41 -22.00
N TRP A 356 17.60 -19.94 -20.90
CA TRP A 356 16.17 -20.05 -20.62
C TRP A 356 15.40 -18.73 -20.76
N THR A 357 16.07 -17.60 -21.00
CA THR A 357 15.43 -16.27 -21.15
C THR A 357 15.24 -15.86 -22.62
N VAL A 358 15.42 -16.80 -23.56
CA VAL A 358 15.30 -16.53 -24.99
C VAL A 358 13.83 -16.28 -25.36
N GLU A 359 13.49 -15.04 -25.69
CA GLU A 359 12.23 -14.67 -26.33
C GLU A 359 12.00 -15.58 -27.55
N GLU A 360 10.81 -16.18 -27.68
CA GLU A 360 10.41 -16.80 -28.94
C GLU A 360 10.64 -15.77 -30.05
N PRO A 361 11.36 -16.10 -31.13
CA PRO A 361 11.55 -15.16 -32.22
C PRO A 361 10.17 -14.74 -32.72
N GLU A 362 9.91 -13.43 -32.73
CA GLU A 362 8.73 -12.82 -33.34
C GLU A 362 8.38 -13.60 -34.61
N GLU A 363 7.16 -14.16 -34.65
CA GLU A 363 6.68 -14.95 -35.77
C GLU A 363 7.14 -14.31 -37.08
N ALA A 364 7.96 -15.05 -37.82
CA ALA A 364 8.57 -14.59 -39.05
C ALA A 364 7.53 -13.85 -39.89
N GLN A 365 7.81 -12.58 -40.21
CA GLN A 365 7.00 -11.75 -41.10
C GLN A 365 6.44 -12.61 -42.22
N ALA A 366 5.11 -12.69 -42.29
CA ALA A 366 4.42 -13.41 -43.35
C ALA A 366 5.04 -13.00 -44.69
N PHE A 367 5.63 -13.96 -45.39
CA PHE A 367 6.02 -13.79 -46.79
C PHE A 367 4.75 -13.37 -47.54
N ASP A 368 4.68 -12.09 -47.92
CA ASP A 368 3.66 -11.55 -48.82
C ASP A 368 3.94 -12.16 -50.20
N ASP A 369 3.42 -13.36 -50.45
CA ASP A 369 3.34 -13.95 -51.78
C ASP A 369 2.24 -13.21 -52.57
N ARG A 370 2.54 -11.96 -52.93
CA ARG A 370 1.96 -11.30 -54.09
C ARG A 370 3.00 -11.29 -55.20
N ASP A 371 3.10 -12.41 -55.88
CA ASP A 371 3.38 -12.47 -57.30
C ASP A 371 3.12 -13.89 -57.82
N ASN A 372 1.88 -14.12 -58.29
CA ASN A 372 1.55 -14.84 -59.54
C ASN A 372 0.06 -14.84 -59.85
#